data_AF-A0A2S8RPD9-F1
#
_entry.id   AF-A0A2S8RPD9-F1
#
_cell.length_a   1.000
_cell.length_b   1.000
_cell.length_c   1.000
_cell.angle_alpha   90.00
_cell.angle_beta   90.00
_cell.angle_gamma   90.00
#
_symmetry.space_group_name_H-M   'P 1'
#
loop_
_entity.id
_entity.type
_entity.pdbx_description
1 polymer ?
#
loop_
_entity_poly.entity_id
_entity_poly.type
_entity_poly.pdbx_seq_one_letter_code
_entity_poly.pdbx_strand_id
1 'polypeptide(L)'
;MHKLPHLTKNRFGVYYLRLAHNGQEVKRSLRTKDFRHAKLLALAFNLELAMKTPDDKPKAADFNLDAEALKRLDVIFPDGTQVKDINTDDDVRRAKELFGDRFVSAMAAPLDLPILTPQTMAAIAAQQANSAPKKRGKLFADVVKLYVREKALDNTARTIAAKQGAFDDFVAKAGARAMDAYSLDDAVAYKNRLIEAGGSASRINSKLSYLRDLFAYSMTNGQHPGPNPFENAKVSSKSKLEQQKRSYKPFTGEDLKTIFSPDTYPARMDKPGYRWLPFLALYSGARLEELASLALWQIQRDGDIWFFELVKAKNSNSLRRIPLHATIVESGFLAYVEKTKASGATQLFPELKPGKNGYGKNVTRRFGDYLDDLSITDDRKVFHSFRHTFIARMSARNVHPAMLMALVGHYDQAKVDFSSPHFTNYQHDKTLAELKATIDLFDIQLPLSF
;
A
#
# COMPACT_ATOMS: atom_id res chain seq x y z
N MET A 1 -26.29 29.42 -13.87
CA MET A 1 -26.13 29.05 -12.43
C MET A 1 -27.52 28.88 -11.84
N HIS A 2 -28.08 27.67 -11.82
CA HIS A 2 -29.43 27.46 -11.29
C HIS A 2 -29.42 27.66 -9.78
N LYS A 3 -29.90 28.82 -9.30
CA LYS A 3 -30.23 29.01 -7.89
C LYS A 3 -31.45 28.16 -7.60
N LEU A 4 -31.25 27.03 -6.93
CA LEU A 4 -32.39 26.34 -6.32
C LEU A 4 -32.96 27.22 -5.22
N PRO A 5 -34.29 27.40 -5.17
CA PRO A 5 -34.91 28.11 -4.06
C PRO A 5 -34.57 27.36 -2.77
N HIS A 6 -34.32 28.10 -1.70
CA HIS A 6 -34.04 27.60 -0.34
C HIS A 6 -32.62 27.08 -0.03
N LEU A 7 -31.64 27.17 -0.94
CA LEU A 7 -30.24 26.90 -0.59
C LEU A 7 -29.41 28.18 -0.46
N THR A 8 -28.70 28.32 0.66
CA THR A 8 -27.78 29.44 0.92
C THR A 8 -26.40 28.92 1.28
N LYS A 9 -25.33 29.66 0.94
CA LYS A 9 -23.94 29.29 1.20
C LYS A 9 -23.33 30.26 2.20
N ASN A 10 -22.67 29.77 3.24
CA ASN A 10 -21.98 30.63 4.20
C ASN A 10 -20.59 31.05 3.68
N ARG A 11 -19.90 31.96 4.41
CA ARG A 11 -18.55 32.44 4.06
C ARG A 11 -17.47 31.35 3.99
N PHE A 12 -17.69 30.21 4.63
CA PHE A 12 -16.78 29.05 4.63
C PHE A 12 -17.12 28.02 3.54
N GLY A 13 -18.11 28.34 2.71
CA GLY A 13 -18.54 27.56 1.57
C GLY A 13 -19.45 26.38 1.87
N VAL A 14 -19.98 26.26 3.09
CA VAL A 14 -20.93 25.22 3.49
C VAL A 14 -22.35 25.63 3.09
N TYR A 15 -23.12 24.70 2.54
CA TYR A 15 -24.52 24.92 2.15
C TYR A 15 -25.49 24.73 3.33
N TYR A 16 -26.52 25.57 3.35
CA TYR A 16 -27.60 25.61 4.33
C TYR A 16 -28.95 25.60 3.61
N LEU A 17 -29.90 24.83 4.14
CA LEU A 17 -31.29 24.83 3.74
C LEU A 17 -32.06 25.90 4.52
N ARG A 18 -32.82 26.74 3.82
CA ARG A 18 -33.66 27.81 4.36
C ARG A 18 -35.09 27.27 4.50
N LEU A 19 -35.59 27.25 5.74
CA LEU A 19 -36.94 26.83 6.09
C LEU A 19 -37.73 28.06 6.57
N ALA A 20 -38.94 28.24 6.06
CA ALA A 20 -39.84 29.31 6.50
C ALA A 20 -41.05 28.68 7.17
N HIS A 21 -41.31 29.03 8.43
CA HIS A 21 -42.46 28.55 9.18
C HIS A 21 -43.06 29.70 10.00
N ASN A 22 -44.36 29.95 9.88
CA ASN A 22 -45.09 31.02 10.56
C ASN A 22 -44.41 32.41 10.50
N GLY A 23 -43.89 32.78 9.32
CA GLY A 23 -43.22 34.08 9.11
C GLY A 23 -41.80 34.18 9.67
N GLN A 24 -41.28 33.13 10.32
CA GLN A 24 -39.90 33.06 10.80
C GLN A 24 -39.03 32.19 9.89
N GLU A 25 -37.81 32.66 9.60
CA GLU A 25 -36.84 31.97 8.75
C GLU A 25 -35.78 31.26 9.60
N VAL A 26 -35.64 29.96 9.42
CA VAL A 26 -34.63 29.12 10.08
C VAL A 26 -33.68 28.56 9.02
N LYS A 27 -32.36 28.62 9.26
CA LYS A 27 -31.33 28.07 8.37
C LYS A 27 -30.69 26.84 9.00
N ARG A 28 -30.71 25.70 8.30
CA ARG A 28 -30.13 24.43 8.76
C ARG A 28 -28.93 24.04 7.90
N SER A 29 -27.79 23.75 8.53
CA SER A 29 -26.58 23.33 7.82
C SER A 29 -26.76 21.95 7.19
N LEU A 30 -26.40 21.81 5.91
CA LEU A 30 -26.34 20.52 5.20
C LEU A 30 -24.96 19.84 5.33
N ARG A 31 -24.05 20.44 6.12
CA ARG A 31 -22.70 19.91 6.44
C ARG A 31 -21.85 19.54 5.22
N THR A 32 -22.17 20.07 4.04
CA THR A 32 -21.43 19.81 2.79
C THR A 32 -21.06 21.11 2.10
N LYS A 33 -19.89 21.12 1.44
CA LYS A 33 -19.42 22.20 0.56
C LYS A 33 -19.72 21.90 -0.92
N ASP A 34 -20.21 20.70 -1.23
CA ASP A 34 -20.56 20.28 -2.58
C ASP A 34 -22.02 20.62 -2.87
N PHE A 35 -22.23 21.34 -3.98
CA PHE A 35 -23.55 21.78 -4.42
C PHE A 35 -24.47 20.63 -4.82
N ARG A 36 -23.94 19.55 -5.42
CA ARG A 36 -24.76 18.41 -5.84
C ARG A 36 -25.29 17.64 -4.64
N HIS A 37 -24.43 17.37 -3.67
CA HIS A 37 -24.82 16.78 -2.39
C HIS A 37 -25.81 17.68 -1.63
N ALA A 38 -25.58 18.99 -1.58
CA ALA A 38 -26.50 19.94 -0.96
C ALA A 38 -27.89 19.94 -1.63
N LYS A 39 -27.93 19.85 -2.97
CA LYS A 39 -29.17 19.75 -3.75
C LYS A 39 -29.94 18.47 -3.42
N LEU A 40 -29.26 17.33 -3.37
CA LEU A 40 -29.88 16.04 -3.07
C LEU A 40 -30.44 16.02 -1.64
N LEU A 41 -29.69 16.51 -0.65
CA LEU A 41 -30.17 16.62 0.73
C LEU A 41 -31.40 17.52 0.86
N ALA A 42 -31.42 18.65 0.15
CA ALA A 42 -32.56 19.55 0.15
C ALA A 42 -33.82 18.92 -0.48
N LEU A 43 -33.65 18.15 -1.57
CA LEU A 43 -34.75 17.44 -2.22
C LEU A 43 -35.28 16.30 -1.36
N ALA A 44 -34.40 15.52 -0.74
CA ALA A 44 -34.77 14.45 0.19
C ALA A 44 -35.57 15.00 1.38
N PHE A 45 -35.14 16.13 1.96
CA PHE A 45 -35.88 16.82 3.02
C PHE A 45 -37.29 17.22 2.58
N ASN A 46 -37.43 17.85 1.41
CA ASN A 46 -38.73 18.30 0.92
C ASN A 46 -39.67 17.14 0.62
N LEU A 47 -39.14 16.01 0.13
CA LEU A 47 -39.91 14.79 -0.08
C LEU A 47 -40.40 14.22 1.24
N GLU A 48 -39.52 14.09 2.24
CA GLU A 48 -39.89 13.58 3.57
C GLU A 48 -40.92 14.50 4.26
N LEU A 49 -40.80 15.82 4.08
CA LEU A 49 -41.78 16.78 4.58
C LEU A 49 -43.14 16.62 3.89
N ALA A 50 -43.16 16.39 2.58
CA ALA A 50 -44.39 16.17 1.81
C ALA A 50 -45.05 14.82 2.11
N MET A 51 -44.27 13.82 2.55
CA MET A 51 -44.77 12.49 2.93
C MET A 51 -45.35 12.43 4.34
N LYS A 52 -45.08 13.41 5.21
CA LYS A 52 -45.71 13.51 6.54
C LYS A 52 -47.05 14.22 6.44
N THR A 53 -48.09 13.65 7.05
CA THR A 53 -49.46 14.17 6.98
C THR A 53 -49.62 15.48 7.78
N PRO A 54 -50.64 16.32 7.47
CA PRO A 54 -50.83 17.63 8.09
C PRO A 54 -50.97 17.62 9.63
N ASP A 55 -51.40 16.50 10.21
CA ASP A 55 -51.64 16.37 11.65
C ASP A 55 -50.36 16.25 12.49
N ASP A 56 -49.25 15.84 11.90
CA ASP A 56 -48.01 15.53 12.63
C ASP A 56 -47.16 16.77 13.01
N LYS A 57 -47.50 17.95 12.48
CA LYS A 57 -46.76 19.23 12.70
C LYS A 57 -45.23 19.02 12.80
N PRO A 58 -44.59 18.41 11.79
CA PRO A 58 -43.21 17.96 11.89
C PRO A 58 -42.25 19.14 12.11
N LYS A 59 -41.35 19.01 13.08
CA LYS A 59 -40.33 20.04 13.39
C LYS A 59 -39.11 19.83 12.52
N ALA A 60 -38.43 20.92 12.18
CA ALA A 60 -37.20 20.87 11.37
C ALA A 60 -36.08 20.00 11.97
N ALA A 61 -36.13 19.68 13.26
CA ALA A 61 -35.17 18.80 13.94
C ALA A 61 -35.42 17.30 13.69
N ASP A 62 -36.62 16.92 13.27
CA ASP A 62 -37.06 15.53 13.14
C ASP A 62 -36.51 14.82 11.90
N PHE A 63 -35.82 15.57 11.03
CA PHE A 63 -35.31 15.09 9.75
C PHE A 63 -33.79 14.85 9.84
N ASN A 64 -33.30 13.69 9.43
CA ASN A 64 -31.86 13.42 9.43
C ASN A 64 -31.21 13.91 8.12
N LEU A 65 -30.44 15.00 8.19
CA LEU A 65 -29.78 15.64 7.05
C LEU A 65 -28.29 15.39 7.04
N ASP A 66 -27.89 14.12 7.14
CA ASP A 66 -26.52 13.68 6.97
C ASP A 66 -26.30 13.04 5.58
N ALA A 67 -25.04 12.97 5.16
CA ALA A 67 -24.67 12.37 3.88
C ALA A 67 -24.90 10.84 3.84
N GLU A 68 -25.24 10.23 4.97
CA GLU A 68 -25.43 8.79 5.12
C GLU A 68 -26.88 8.39 4.82
N ALA A 69 -27.84 9.28 5.10
CA ALA A 69 -29.24 9.16 4.69
C ALA A 69 -29.43 9.13 3.16
N LEU A 70 -28.49 9.70 2.39
CA LEU A 70 -28.53 9.65 0.91
C LEU A 70 -28.04 8.32 0.31
N LYS A 71 -27.49 7.39 1.10
CA LYS A 71 -26.85 6.17 0.58
C LYS A 71 -27.80 5.00 0.33
N ARG A 72 -29.11 5.16 0.53
CA ARG A 72 -30.08 4.09 0.29
C ARG A 72 -31.24 4.60 -0.54
N LEU A 73 -31.10 4.49 -1.85
CA LEU A 73 -32.23 4.58 -2.77
C LEU A 73 -32.49 3.17 -3.31
N ASP A 74 -33.07 2.34 -2.44
CA ASP A 74 -33.59 1.05 -2.86
C ASP A 74 -34.86 1.31 -3.68
N VAL A 75 -34.90 0.82 -4.91
CA VAL A 75 -36.08 0.93 -5.79
C VAL A 75 -36.86 -0.36 -5.70
N ILE A 76 -38.09 -0.30 -5.22
CA ILE A 76 -39.00 -1.44 -5.17
C ILE A 76 -40.06 -1.25 -6.26
N PHE A 77 -40.11 -2.18 -7.21
CA PHE A 77 -41.11 -2.19 -8.27
C PHE A 77 -42.44 -2.80 -7.78
N PRO A 78 -43.60 -2.45 -8.39
CA PRO A 78 -44.92 -2.95 -7.98
C PRO A 78 -45.08 -4.48 -7.99
N ASP A 79 -44.25 -5.20 -8.76
CA ASP A 79 -44.24 -6.66 -8.83
C ASP A 79 -43.41 -7.33 -7.70
N GLY A 80 -42.88 -6.53 -6.77
CA GLY A 80 -42.06 -7.00 -5.65
C GLY A 80 -40.56 -7.10 -5.96
N THR A 81 -40.13 -6.78 -7.18
CA THR A 81 -38.71 -6.75 -7.55
C THR A 81 -37.99 -5.60 -6.85
N GLN A 82 -36.87 -5.86 -6.17
CA GLN A 82 -36.10 -4.85 -5.43
C GLN A 82 -34.73 -4.65 -6.07
N VAL A 83 -34.37 -3.40 -6.38
CA VAL A 83 -33.01 -3.00 -6.73
C VAL A 83 -32.39 -2.33 -5.52
N LYS A 84 -31.41 -2.99 -4.91
CA LYS A 84 -30.73 -2.53 -3.70
C LYS A 84 -29.32 -2.06 -4.00
N ASP A 85 -28.76 -1.27 -3.08
CA ASP A 85 -27.35 -0.85 -3.10
C ASP A 85 -26.92 -0.06 -4.34
N ILE A 86 -27.83 0.72 -4.95
CA ILE A 86 -27.50 1.63 -6.06
C ILE A 86 -26.67 2.80 -5.50
N ASN A 87 -25.35 2.72 -5.65
CA ASN A 87 -24.41 3.67 -5.04
C ASN A 87 -23.59 4.48 -6.05
N THR A 88 -23.55 4.08 -7.32
CA THR A 88 -22.73 4.71 -8.36
C THR A 88 -23.49 4.96 -9.68
N ASP A 89 -23.00 5.89 -10.50
CA ASP A 89 -23.58 6.16 -11.83
C ASP A 89 -23.55 4.93 -12.75
N ASP A 90 -22.59 4.03 -12.55
CA ASP A 90 -22.47 2.76 -13.26
C ASP A 90 -23.51 1.73 -12.79
N ASP A 91 -23.93 1.77 -11.52
CA ASP A 91 -25.04 0.96 -11.02
C ASP A 91 -26.37 1.49 -11.54
N VAL A 92 -26.52 2.81 -11.64
CA VAL A 92 -27.69 3.45 -12.25
C VAL A 92 -27.78 3.12 -13.74
N ARG A 93 -26.67 3.12 -14.47
CA ARG A 93 -26.63 2.72 -15.88
C ARG A 93 -27.00 1.25 -16.05
N ARG A 94 -26.40 0.35 -15.25
CA ARG A 94 -26.73 -1.09 -15.26
C ARG A 94 -28.18 -1.36 -14.88
N ALA A 95 -28.73 -0.66 -13.89
CA ALA A 95 -30.14 -0.76 -13.52
C ALA A 95 -31.06 -0.25 -14.65
N LYS A 96 -30.69 0.82 -15.36
CA LYS A 96 -31.43 1.30 -16.53
C LYS A 96 -31.35 0.35 -17.72
N GLU A 97 -30.21 -0.30 -17.94
CA GLU A 97 -30.06 -1.32 -18.99
C GLU A 97 -30.86 -2.59 -18.67
N LEU A 98 -30.91 -3.00 -17.40
CA LEU A 98 -31.65 -4.18 -16.94
C LEU A 98 -33.16 -3.96 -16.85
N PHE A 99 -33.62 -2.74 -16.59
CA PHE A 99 -35.03 -2.44 -16.27
C PHE A 99 -35.61 -1.27 -17.10
N GLY A 100 -35.01 -0.97 -18.26
CA GLY A 100 -35.26 0.23 -19.06
C GLY A 100 -36.74 0.57 -19.31
N ASP A 101 -37.52 -0.41 -19.80
CA ASP A 101 -38.96 -0.20 -20.08
C ASP A 101 -39.82 -0.12 -18.81
N ARG A 102 -39.35 -0.69 -17.69
CA ARG A 102 -40.07 -0.71 -16.41
C ARG A 102 -39.99 0.61 -15.66
N PHE A 103 -38.93 1.38 -15.86
CA PHE A 103 -38.78 2.71 -15.24
C PHE A 103 -39.77 3.74 -15.78
N VAL A 104 -40.19 3.62 -17.04
CA VAL A 104 -41.12 4.57 -17.68
C VAL A 104 -42.56 4.36 -17.18
N SER A 105 -42.97 3.10 -16.95
CA SER A 105 -44.33 2.77 -16.53
C SER A 105 -44.62 3.05 -15.05
N ALA A 106 -43.60 3.07 -14.18
CA ALA A 106 -43.75 3.29 -12.74
C ALA A 106 -43.99 4.77 -12.35
N MET A 107 -43.72 5.71 -13.25
CA MET A 107 -43.88 7.15 -13.02
C MET A 107 -45.30 7.68 -13.30
N ALA A 108 -46.19 6.86 -13.85
CA ALA A 108 -47.48 7.31 -14.40
C ALA A 108 -48.71 7.04 -13.52
N ALA A 109 -48.60 6.32 -12.39
CA ALA A 109 -49.73 6.03 -11.51
C ALA A 109 -49.43 6.43 -10.05
N PRO A 110 -50.43 6.91 -9.27
CA PRO A 110 -50.25 7.19 -7.86
C PRO A 110 -49.86 5.91 -7.10
N LEU A 111 -48.78 5.98 -6.32
CA LEU A 111 -48.29 4.88 -5.48
C LEU A 111 -49.19 4.70 -4.25
N ASP A 112 -50.08 3.71 -4.28
CA ASP A 112 -50.60 3.08 -3.06
C ASP A 112 -49.60 2.00 -2.61
N LEU A 113 -48.88 2.24 -1.52
CA LEU A 113 -47.97 1.26 -0.94
C LEU A 113 -48.81 0.15 -0.25
N PRO A 114 -48.66 -1.13 -0.63
CA PRO A 114 -49.42 -2.21 -0.02
C PRO A 114 -48.93 -2.45 1.41
N ILE A 115 -49.89 -2.57 2.34
CA ILE A 115 -49.64 -2.95 3.72
C ILE A 115 -49.16 -4.42 3.72
N LEU A 116 -47.96 -4.68 4.25
CA LEU A 116 -47.41 -6.04 4.37
C LEU A 116 -48.33 -6.89 5.24
N THR A 117 -49.03 -7.85 4.63
CA THR A 117 -49.97 -8.69 5.37
C THR A 117 -49.22 -9.70 6.24
N PRO A 118 -49.86 -10.21 7.31
CA PRO A 118 -49.28 -11.28 8.13
C PRO A 118 -48.86 -12.51 7.32
N GLN A 119 -49.52 -12.79 6.20
CA GLN A 119 -49.16 -13.87 5.29
C GLN A 119 -47.84 -13.59 4.55
N THR A 120 -47.60 -12.33 4.13
CA THR A 120 -46.33 -11.94 3.51
C THR A 120 -45.18 -12.03 4.51
N MET A 121 -45.39 -11.62 5.77
CA MET A 121 -44.39 -11.78 6.82
C MET A 121 -44.09 -13.26 7.12
N ALA A 122 -45.11 -14.12 7.15
CA ALA A 122 -44.95 -15.56 7.34
C ALA A 122 -44.21 -16.21 6.15
N ALA A 123 -44.46 -15.76 4.92
CA ALA A 123 -43.76 -16.24 3.73
C ALA A 123 -42.27 -15.83 3.74
N ILE A 124 -41.95 -14.60 4.17
CA ILE A 124 -40.56 -14.16 4.33
C ILE A 124 -39.84 -14.98 5.40
N ALA A 125 -40.49 -15.25 6.53
CA ALA A 125 -39.93 -16.09 7.60
C ALA A 125 -39.73 -17.54 7.13
N ALA A 126 -40.67 -18.11 6.38
CA ALA A 126 -40.56 -19.46 5.81
C ALA A 126 -39.44 -19.54 4.74
N GLN A 127 -39.23 -18.48 3.96
CA GLN A 127 -38.17 -18.42 2.96
C GLN A 127 -36.78 -18.30 3.59
N GLN A 128 -36.66 -17.62 4.73
CA GLN A 128 -35.43 -17.59 5.53
C GLN A 128 -35.14 -18.93 6.21
N ALA A 129 -36.18 -19.67 6.63
CA ALA A 129 -36.04 -20.99 7.21
C ALA A 129 -35.63 -22.08 6.18
N ASN A 130 -35.87 -21.85 4.88
CA ASN A 130 -35.60 -22.80 3.80
C ASN A 130 -34.20 -22.64 3.14
N SER A 131 -33.28 -21.87 3.73
CA SER A 131 -31.90 -21.85 3.22
C SER A 131 -31.23 -23.20 3.47
N ALA A 132 -30.86 -23.89 2.39
CA ALA A 132 -30.19 -25.19 2.40
C ALA A 132 -29.01 -25.23 3.42
N PRO A 133 -28.71 -26.39 4.02
CA PRO A 133 -27.64 -26.50 5.00
C PRO A 133 -26.33 -26.00 4.38
N LYS A 134 -25.81 -24.88 4.90
CA LYS A 134 -24.51 -24.32 4.50
C LYS A 134 -23.48 -25.44 4.61
N LYS A 135 -22.87 -25.82 3.48
CA LYS A 135 -21.67 -26.67 3.50
C LYS A 135 -20.73 -26.07 4.55
N ARG A 136 -20.35 -26.88 5.54
CA ARG A 136 -19.46 -26.45 6.62
C ARG A 136 -18.20 -25.86 5.97
N GLY A 137 -18.01 -24.54 6.10
CA GLY A 137 -16.86 -23.85 5.53
C GLY A 137 -15.55 -24.45 6.04
N LYS A 138 -14.52 -24.50 5.20
CA LYS A 138 -13.18 -24.93 5.62
C LYS A 138 -12.69 -24.06 6.77
N LEU A 139 -11.88 -24.64 7.66
CA LEU A 139 -11.21 -23.88 8.71
C LEU A 139 -10.27 -22.84 8.11
N PHE A 140 -10.15 -21.69 8.76
CA PHE A 140 -9.23 -20.63 8.36
C PHE A 140 -7.81 -21.16 8.10
N ALA A 141 -7.30 -22.01 9.00
CA ALA A 141 -5.97 -22.59 8.90
C ALA A 141 -5.76 -23.42 7.61
N ASP A 142 -6.80 -24.12 7.16
CA ASP A 142 -6.71 -24.94 5.94
C ASP A 142 -6.75 -24.09 4.68
N VAL A 143 -7.54 -23.01 4.68
CA VAL A 143 -7.55 -22.02 3.59
C VAL A 143 -6.20 -21.30 3.52
N VAL A 144 -5.60 -20.95 4.66
CA VAL A 144 -4.26 -20.35 4.72
C VAL A 144 -3.20 -21.27 4.11
N LYS A 145 -3.22 -22.57 4.43
CA LYS A 145 -2.27 -23.55 3.84
C LYS A 145 -2.36 -23.58 2.31
N LEU A 146 -3.58 -23.58 1.77
CA LEU A 146 -3.81 -23.56 0.31
C LEU A 146 -3.30 -22.25 -0.31
N TYR A 147 -3.69 -21.12 0.27
CA TYR A 147 -3.28 -19.80 -0.18
C TYR A 147 -1.75 -19.61 -0.16
N VAL A 148 -1.09 -20.00 0.94
CA VAL A 148 0.36 -19.88 1.08
C VAL A 148 1.09 -20.78 0.09
N ARG A 149 0.59 -22.01 -0.14
CA ARG A 149 1.17 -22.90 -1.15
C ARG A 149 1.10 -22.29 -2.55
N GLU A 150 -0.03 -21.69 -2.91
CA GLU A 150 -0.18 -21.02 -4.21
C GLU A 150 0.73 -19.79 -4.31
N LYS A 151 0.71 -18.92 -3.28
CA LYS A 151 1.55 -17.71 -3.28
C LYS A 151 3.03 -17.98 -3.13
N ALA A 152 3.44 -19.16 -2.66
CA ALA A 152 4.85 -19.54 -2.65
C ALA A 152 5.42 -19.72 -4.07
N LEU A 153 4.57 -20.00 -5.06
CA LEU A 153 4.98 -20.00 -6.48
C LEU A 153 5.32 -18.58 -6.92
N ASP A 154 4.59 -17.59 -6.37
CA ASP A 154 4.63 -16.23 -6.88
C ASP A 154 5.31 -15.16 -5.99
N ASN A 155 5.67 -15.48 -4.75
CA ASN A 155 6.23 -14.54 -3.78
C ASN A 155 7.53 -15.08 -3.15
N THR A 156 8.38 -14.18 -2.65
CA THR A 156 9.60 -14.57 -1.94
C THR A 156 9.29 -15.26 -0.61
N ALA A 157 10.20 -16.12 -0.13
CA ALA A 157 10.06 -16.77 1.18
C ALA A 157 9.85 -15.78 2.33
N ARG A 158 10.49 -14.60 2.26
CA ARG A 158 10.29 -13.50 3.22
C ARG A 158 8.86 -12.97 3.21
N THR A 159 8.29 -12.75 2.03
CA THR A 159 6.90 -12.29 1.86
C THR A 159 5.93 -13.32 2.41
N ILE A 160 6.17 -14.60 2.14
CA ILE A 160 5.36 -15.70 2.66
C ILE A 160 5.40 -15.77 4.18
N ALA A 161 6.60 -15.67 4.79
CA ALA A 161 6.73 -15.64 6.24
C ALA A 161 6.00 -14.44 6.87
N ALA A 162 6.04 -13.27 6.23
CA ALA A 162 5.31 -12.08 6.70
C ALA A 162 3.78 -12.25 6.61
N LYS A 163 3.27 -12.86 5.54
CA LYS A 163 1.86 -13.20 5.38
C LYS A 163 1.41 -14.20 6.44
N GLN A 164 2.15 -15.30 6.62
CA GLN A 164 1.87 -16.31 7.63
C GLN A 164 1.80 -15.68 9.03
N GLY A 165 2.79 -14.85 9.40
CA GLY A 165 2.78 -14.18 10.70
C GLY A 165 1.62 -13.21 10.91
N ALA A 166 1.06 -12.61 9.85
CA ALA A 166 -0.15 -11.80 9.94
C ALA A 166 -1.40 -12.68 10.14
N PHE A 167 -1.48 -13.83 9.47
CA PHE A 167 -2.57 -14.78 9.62
C PHE A 167 -2.60 -15.42 11.01
N ASP A 168 -1.44 -15.82 11.53
CA ASP A 168 -1.30 -16.38 12.88
C ASP A 168 -1.71 -15.35 13.94
N ASP A 169 -1.28 -14.10 13.77
CA ASP A 169 -1.63 -12.99 14.67
C ASP A 169 -3.13 -12.66 14.62
N PHE A 170 -3.78 -12.79 13.46
CA PHE A 170 -5.23 -12.64 13.32
C PHE A 170 -5.96 -13.76 14.06
N VAL A 171 -5.62 -15.02 13.81
CA VAL A 171 -6.27 -16.18 14.46
C VAL A 171 -6.09 -16.14 15.98
N ALA A 172 -4.90 -15.79 16.46
CA ALA A 172 -4.63 -15.65 17.89
C ALA A 172 -5.51 -14.60 18.58
N LYS A 173 -5.96 -13.58 17.84
CA LYS A 173 -6.81 -12.51 18.37
C LYS A 173 -8.30 -12.78 18.12
N ALA A 174 -8.69 -13.16 16.91
CA ALA A 174 -10.08 -13.33 16.48
C ALA A 174 -10.65 -14.73 16.77
N GLY A 175 -9.81 -15.66 17.24
CA GLY A 175 -10.16 -17.06 17.47
C GLY A 175 -10.17 -17.87 16.18
N ALA A 176 -9.88 -19.18 16.30
CA ALA A 176 -9.92 -20.11 15.18
C ALA A 176 -11.37 -20.49 14.84
N ARG A 177 -11.82 -20.11 13.65
CA ARG A 177 -13.17 -20.40 13.12
C ARG A 177 -13.10 -20.83 11.67
N ALA A 178 -14.25 -21.26 11.13
CA ALA A 178 -14.42 -21.46 9.70
C ALA A 178 -14.25 -20.13 8.94
N MET A 179 -13.75 -20.20 7.70
CA MET A 179 -13.43 -19.02 6.88
C MET A 179 -14.66 -18.16 6.58
N ASP A 180 -15.84 -18.76 6.49
CA ASP A 180 -17.14 -18.13 6.23
C ASP A 180 -17.78 -17.50 7.47
N ALA A 181 -17.21 -17.72 8.66
CA ALA A 181 -17.73 -17.20 9.93
C ALA A 181 -17.15 -15.85 10.35
N TYR A 182 -16.18 -15.31 9.61
CA TYR A 182 -15.60 -14.00 9.90
C TYR A 182 -16.39 -12.88 9.22
N SER A 183 -16.67 -11.81 9.96
CA SER A 183 -17.46 -10.66 9.49
C SER A 183 -16.65 -9.36 9.50
N LEU A 184 -17.26 -8.27 9.00
CA LEU A 184 -16.69 -6.92 9.10
C LEU A 184 -16.33 -6.54 10.54
N ASP A 185 -17.11 -6.98 11.52
CA ASP A 185 -16.86 -6.68 12.94
C ASP A 185 -15.56 -7.31 13.42
N ASP A 186 -15.22 -8.51 12.94
CA ASP A 186 -13.94 -9.16 13.24
C ASP A 186 -12.76 -8.38 12.68
N ALA A 187 -12.90 -7.85 11.46
CA ALA A 187 -11.88 -7.02 10.83
C ALA A 187 -11.69 -5.70 11.58
N VAL A 188 -12.79 -5.06 12.01
CA VAL A 188 -12.75 -3.83 12.83
C VAL A 188 -12.14 -4.10 14.20
N ALA A 189 -12.54 -5.18 14.88
CA ALA A 189 -12.00 -5.56 16.18
C ALA A 189 -10.49 -5.85 16.10
N TYR A 190 -10.05 -6.61 15.09
CA TYR A 190 -8.64 -6.87 14.86
C TYR A 190 -7.85 -5.58 14.58
N LYS A 191 -8.37 -4.70 13.72
CA LYS A 191 -7.78 -3.40 13.43
C LYS A 191 -7.60 -2.57 14.71
N ASN A 192 -8.64 -2.47 15.54
CA ASN A 192 -8.60 -1.66 16.76
C ASN A 192 -7.58 -2.21 17.77
N ARG A 193 -7.50 -3.55 17.94
CA ARG A 193 -6.47 -4.17 18.77
C ARG A 193 -5.05 -3.91 18.28
N LEU A 194 -4.83 -3.84 16.97
CA LEU A 194 -3.53 -3.48 16.42
C LEU A 194 -3.16 -2.02 16.70
N ILE A 195 -4.15 -1.12 16.75
CA ILE A 195 -3.97 0.29 17.13
C ILE A 195 -3.65 0.39 18.62
N GLU A 196 -4.41 -0.29 19.48
CA GLU A 196 -4.21 -0.33 20.93
C GLU A 196 -2.83 -0.88 21.30
N ALA A 197 -2.33 -1.87 20.56
CA ALA A 197 -0.98 -2.41 20.72
C ALA A 197 0.14 -1.46 20.24
N GLY A 198 -0.17 -0.22 19.84
CA GLY A 198 0.82 0.78 19.41
C GLY A 198 1.44 0.53 18.04
N GLY A 199 0.78 -0.27 17.18
CA GLY A 199 1.27 -0.54 15.83
C GLY A 199 1.33 0.73 14.96
N SER A 200 2.39 0.88 14.16
CA SER A 200 2.44 1.97 13.18
C SER A 200 1.41 1.78 12.07
N ALA A 201 0.82 2.86 11.56
CA ALA A 201 -0.23 2.79 10.53
C ALA A 201 0.20 1.99 9.29
N SER A 202 1.47 2.10 8.86
CA SER A 202 2.02 1.29 7.76
C SER A 202 1.99 -0.20 8.08
N ARG A 203 2.51 -0.60 9.25
CA ARG A 203 2.54 -2.01 9.66
C ARG A 203 1.15 -2.60 9.82
N ILE A 204 0.21 -1.82 10.36
CA ILE A 204 -1.20 -2.20 10.46
C ILE A 204 -1.78 -2.42 9.06
N ASN A 205 -1.63 -1.45 8.17
CA ASN A 205 -2.16 -1.55 6.80
C ASN A 205 -1.54 -2.71 6.00
N SER A 206 -0.26 -3.06 6.21
CA SER A 206 0.33 -4.27 5.61
C SER A 206 -0.37 -5.55 6.07
N LYS A 207 -0.63 -5.69 7.38
CA LYS A 207 -1.36 -6.85 7.93
C LYS A 207 -2.79 -6.93 7.38
N LEU A 208 -3.50 -5.81 7.38
CA LEU A 208 -4.88 -5.72 6.85
C LEU A 208 -4.91 -6.06 5.35
N SER A 209 -3.92 -5.61 4.57
CA SER A 209 -3.82 -5.96 3.16
C SER A 209 -3.60 -7.46 2.94
N TYR A 210 -2.77 -8.13 3.74
CA TYR A 210 -2.59 -9.58 3.61
C TYR A 210 -3.87 -10.35 3.91
N LEU A 211 -4.63 -9.92 4.91
CA LEU A 211 -5.94 -10.51 5.23
C LEU A 211 -6.94 -10.25 4.09
N ARG A 212 -7.00 -9.03 3.56
CA ARG A 212 -7.82 -8.71 2.38
C ARG A 212 -7.50 -9.62 1.20
N ASP A 213 -6.23 -9.86 0.90
CA ASP A 213 -5.82 -10.76 -0.20
C ASP A 213 -6.23 -12.22 0.06
N LEU A 214 -6.14 -12.69 1.30
CA LEU A 214 -6.57 -14.04 1.70
C LEU A 214 -8.09 -14.22 1.58
N PHE A 215 -8.87 -13.23 2.02
CA PHE A 215 -10.33 -13.25 1.92
C PHE A 215 -10.80 -13.10 0.46
N ALA A 216 -10.12 -12.31 -0.36
CA ALA A 216 -10.39 -12.27 -1.80
C ALA A 216 -10.12 -13.64 -2.44
N TYR A 217 -9.02 -14.30 -2.09
CA TYR A 217 -8.74 -15.67 -2.53
C TYR A 217 -9.81 -16.67 -2.08
N SER A 218 -10.26 -16.60 -0.83
CA SER A 218 -11.28 -17.52 -0.30
C SER A 218 -12.63 -17.33 -1.00
N MET A 219 -13.00 -16.11 -1.36
CA MET A 219 -14.20 -15.82 -2.16
C MET A 219 -14.12 -16.47 -3.54
N THR A 220 -13.03 -16.25 -4.27
CA THR A 220 -12.82 -16.84 -5.61
C THR A 220 -12.83 -18.37 -5.59
N ASN A 221 -12.42 -18.99 -4.48
CA ASN A 221 -12.41 -20.44 -4.31
C ASN A 221 -13.66 -21.00 -3.60
N GLY A 222 -14.72 -20.20 -3.46
CA GLY A 222 -16.00 -20.61 -2.87
C GLY A 222 -15.92 -20.99 -1.38
N GLN A 223 -14.90 -20.54 -0.67
CA GLN A 223 -14.68 -20.80 0.76
C GLN A 223 -15.21 -19.68 1.66
N HIS A 224 -15.59 -18.53 1.08
CA HIS A 224 -16.23 -17.42 1.79
C HIS A 224 -17.31 -16.82 0.89
N PRO A 225 -18.61 -17.08 1.16
CA PRO A 225 -19.71 -16.65 0.29
C PRO A 225 -20.12 -15.18 0.50
N GLY A 226 -19.66 -14.55 1.58
CA GLY A 226 -19.98 -13.15 1.92
C GLY A 226 -19.02 -12.13 1.28
N PRO A 227 -19.24 -10.83 1.54
CA PRO A 227 -18.30 -9.78 1.15
C PRO A 227 -17.00 -9.89 1.95
N ASN A 228 -15.88 -9.48 1.34
CA ASN A 228 -14.58 -9.48 2.00
C ASN A 228 -14.59 -8.59 3.27
N PRO A 229 -14.40 -9.15 4.48
CA PRO A 229 -14.40 -8.37 5.72
C PRO A 229 -13.33 -7.26 5.78
N PHE A 230 -12.25 -7.42 5.03
CA PHE A 230 -11.09 -6.54 5.04
C PHE A 230 -11.03 -5.57 3.85
N GLU A 231 -12.06 -5.54 2.98
CA GLU A 231 -12.04 -4.73 1.74
C GLU A 231 -11.67 -3.27 1.99
N ASN A 232 -12.32 -2.68 2.99
CA ASN A 232 -12.16 -1.27 3.38
C ASN A 232 -11.43 -1.10 4.73
N ALA A 233 -10.85 -2.18 5.27
CA ALA A 233 -10.14 -2.13 6.54
C ALA A 233 -8.80 -1.39 6.37
N LYS A 234 -8.75 -0.14 6.83
CA LYS A 234 -7.55 0.69 6.75
C LYS A 234 -7.44 1.62 7.96
N VAL A 235 -6.21 1.91 8.35
CA VAL A 235 -5.88 2.99 9.27
C VAL A 235 -5.33 4.15 8.46
N SER A 236 -5.88 5.35 8.67
CA SER A 236 -5.27 6.57 8.14
C SER A 236 -3.87 6.68 8.73
N SER A 237 -2.85 6.62 7.88
CA SER A 237 -1.57 7.17 8.28
C SER A 237 -1.82 8.67 8.52
N LYS A 238 -1.39 9.19 9.68
CA LYS A 238 -1.16 10.64 9.84
C LYS A 238 -0.57 11.13 8.52
N SER A 239 -1.09 12.26 8.00
CA SER A 239 -0.72 12.89 6.73
C SER A 239 0.63 12.42 6.22
N LYS A 240 0.71 11.91 4.98
CA LYS A 240 1.95 11.45 4.31
C LYS A 240 3.18 12.32 4.64
N LEU A 241 2.98 13.61 4.94
CA LEU A 241 3.94 14.54 5.49
C LEU A 241 4.71 14.07 6.76
N GLU A 242 4.05 13.53 7.79
CA GLU A 242 4.72 13.04 9.02
C GLU A 242 5.52 11.75 8.76
N GLN A 243 5.03 10.90 7.86
CA GLN A 243 5.73 9.68 7.47
C GLN A 243 6.94 9.98 6.58
N GLN A 244 6.86 11.02 5.73
CA GLN A 244 7.99 11.58 4.99
C GLN A 244 9.05 12.20 5.92
N LYS A 245 8.67 12.72 7.10
CA LYS A 245 9.62 13.30 8.08
C LYS A 245 10.55 12.27 8.74
N ARG A 246 10.22 10.97 8.70
CA ARG A 246 11.04 9.86 9.26
C ARG A 246 11.68 8.98 8.19
N SER A 247 11.98 9.49 6.99
CA SER A 247 12.82 8.77 6.03
C SER A 247 14.25 8.61 6.56
N TYR A 248 14.98 7.61 6.09
CA TYR A 248 16.42 7.52 6.34
C TYR A 248 17.13 8.78 5.87
N LYS A 249 18.12 9.21 6.64
CA LYS A 249 18.96 10.36 6.30
C LYS A 249 20.22 9.92 5.58
N PRO A 250 20.72 10.68 4.59
CA PRO A 250 22.05 10.46 4.05
C PRO A 250 23.10 10.72 5.13
N PHE A 251 24.23 10.00 5.04
CA PHE A 251 25.45 10.36 5.74
C PHE A 251 26.01 11.67 5.20
N THR A 252 26.42 12.55 6.10
CA THR A 252 27.15 13.78 5.80
C THR A 252 28.60 13.45 5.44
N GLY A 253 29.33 14.43 4.87
CA GLY A 253 30.76 14.25 4.61
C GLY A 253 31.56 13.93 5.88
N GLU A 254 31.19 14.52 7.01
CA GLU A 254 31.83 14.22 8.30
C GLU A 254 31.53 12.80 8.77
N ASP A 255 30.27 12.36 8.69
CA ASP A 255 29.93 10.97 8.99
C ASP A 255 30.76 10.00 8.16
N LEU A 256 30.93 10.25 6.86
CA LEU A 256 31.69 9.37 5.97
C LEU A 256 33.19 9.36 6.30
N LYS A 257 33.77 10.51 6.69
CA LYS A 257 35.16 10.56 7.16
C LYS A 257 35.34 9.74 8.44
N THR A 258 34.41 9.86 9.39
CA THR A 258 34.44 9.11 10.65
C THR A 258 34.22 7.61 10.40
N ILE A 259 33.21 7.25 9.61
CA ILE A 259 32.88 5.86 9.26
C ILE A 259 34.02 5.17 8.54
N PHE A 260 34.66 5.83 7.58
CA PHE A 260 35.76 5.23 6.81
C PHE A 260 37.13 5.67 7.32
N SER A 261 37.27 6.01 8.61
CA SER A 261 38.57 6.32 9.20
C SER A 261 39.53 5.11 9.08
N PRO A 262 40.76 5.30 8.57
CA PRO A 262 41.76 4.22 8.49
C PRO A 262 42.11 3.58 9.84
N ASP A 263 41.95 4.32 10.94
CA ASP A 263 42.33 3.86 12.28
C ASP A 263 41.29 2.93 12.89
N THR A 264 40.01 3.12 12.56
CA THR A 264 38.90 2.39 13.21
C THR A 264 38.20 1.40 12.29
N TYR A 265 38.05 1.73 11.01
CA TYR A 265 37.25 0.94 10.08
C TYR A 265 37.81 -0.46 9.82
N PRO A 266 39.12 -0.65 9.51
CA PRO A 266 39.65 -1.99 9.23
C PRO A 266 39.57 -2.93 10.44
N ALA A 267 39.69 -2.37 11.65
CA ALA A 267 39.62 -3.12 12.91
C ALA A 267 38.20 -3.58 13.25
N ARG A 268 37.17 -2.75 13.03
CA ARG A 268 35.77 -3.17 13.27
C ARG A 268 35.17 -3.95 12.11
N MET A 269 35.58 -3.65 10.88
CA MET A 269 35.19 -4.36 9.65
C MET A 269 36.26 -5.38 9.26
N ASP A 270 36.40 -6.38 10.13
CA ASP A 270 37.45 -7.42 10.09
C ASP A 270 37.24 -8.52 9.04
N LYS A 271 36.02 -8.67 8.50
CA LYS A 271 35.68 -9.66 7.47
C LYS A 271 35.37 -9.00 6.14
N PRO A 272 35.68 -9.66 5.01
CA PRO A 272 35.46 -9.09 3.68
C PRO A 272 34.07 -8.52 3.45
N GLY A 273 33.00 -9.24 3.80
CA GLY A 273 31.62 -8.77 3.64
C GLY A 273 31.33 -7.52 4.45
N TYR A 274 31.80 -7.45 5.70
CA TYR A 274 31.60 -6.25 6.52
C TYR A 274 32.43 -5.07 6.04
N ARG A 275 33.58 -5.33 5.43
CA ARG A 275 34.51 -4.33 4.89
C ARG A 275 34.07 -3.76 3.55
N TRP A 276 33.68 -4.61 2.62
CA TRP A 276 33.33 -4.20 1.26
C TRP A 276 31.90 -3.70 1.13
N LEU A 277 30.93 -4.27 1.87
CA LEU A 277 29.52 -3.91 1.69
C LEU A 277 29.22 -2.42 1.91
N PRO A 278 29.71 -1.74 2.96
CA PRO A 278 29.50 -0.29 3.13
C PRO A 278 30.07 0.52 1.96
N PHE A 279 31.28 0.18 1.52
CA PHE A 279 31.96 0.83 0.40
C PHE A 279 31.19 0.63 -0.92
N LEU A 280 30.87 -0.62 -1.26
CA LEU A 280 30.08 -0.93 -2.46
C LEU A 280 28.69 -0.28 -2.42
N ALA A 281 28.03 -0.23 -1.27
CA ALA A 281 26.72 0.41 -1.12
C ALA A 281 26.80 1.93 -1.35
N LEU A 282 27.86 2.58 -0.90
CA LEU A 282 28.09 4.01 -1.12
C LEU A 282 28.31 4.33 -2.60
N TYR A 283 29.17 3.57 -3.28
CA TYR A 283 29.59 3.86 -4.66
C TYR A 283 28.70 3.25 -5.74
N SER A 284 27.67 2.47 -5.37
CA SER A 284 26.68 1.93 -6.33
C SER A 284 25.23 2.33 -6.03
N GLY A 285 24.94 2.74 -4.79
CA GLY A 285 23.58 2.91 -4.32
C GLY A 285 22.76 1.61 -4.29
N ALA A 286 23.36 0.43 -4.51
CA ALA A 286 22.65 -0.84 -4.51
C ALA A 286 22.11 -1.19 -3.11
N ARG A 287 21.07 -2.03 -3.05
CA ARG A 287 20.52 -2.47 -1.76
C ARG A 287 21.49 -3.44 -1.10
N LEU A 288 21.56 -3.41 0.23
CA LEU A 288 22.38 -4.35 1.01
C LEU A 288 22.15 -5.81 0.60
N GLU A 289 20.89 -6.23 0.47
CA GLU A 289 20.58 -7.61 0.12
C GLU A 289 21.03 -7.98 -1.29
N GLU A 290 20.99 -7.03 -2.24
CA GLU A 290 21.46 -7.25 -3.61
C GLU A 290 22.99 -7.47 -3.65
N LEU A 291 23.74 -6.71 -2.83
CA LEU A 291 25.19 -6.84 -2.73
C LEU A 291 25.63 -8.05 -1.88
N ALA A 292 24.93 -8.31 -0.77
CA ALA A 292 25.29 -9.36 0.18
C ALA A 292 24.98 -10.77 -0.34
N SER A 293 24.02 -10.90 -1.27
CA SER A 293 23.68 -12.18 -1.93
C SER A 293 24.36 -12.36 -3.29
N LEU A 294 25.28 -11.46 -3.67
CA LEU A 294 25.91 -11.47 -4.98
C LEU A 294 26.77 -12.73 -5.15
N ALA A 295 26.55 -13.47 -6.21
CA ALA A 295 27.42 -14.56 -6.63
C ALA A 295 28.61 -14.03 -7.45
N LEU A 296 29.74 -14.74 -7.43
CA LEU A 296 30.95 -14.32 -8.15
C LEU A 296 30.74 -14.25 -9.68
N TRP A 297 29.87 -15.10 -10.24
CA TRP A 297 29.55 -15.09 -11.67
C TRP A 297 28.78 -13.82 -12.10
N GLN A 298 28.17 -13.11 -11.15
CA GLN A 298 27.46 -11.85 -11.41
C GLN A 298 28.40 -10.65 -11.50
N ILE A 299 29.70 -10.83 -11.29
CA ILE A 299 30.72 -9.80 -11.49
C ILE A 299 31.33 -10.03 -12.86
N GLN A 300 30.88 -9.23 -13.82
CA GLN A 300 31.20 -9.39 -15.24
C GLN A 300 31.91 -8.16 -15.79
N ARG A 301 32.48 -8.32 -16.97
CA ARG A 301 33.17 -7.28 -17.71
C ARG A 301 32.68 -7.29 -19.16
N ASP A 302 32.36 -6.13 -19.68
CA ASP A 302 32.04 -5.90 -21.09
C ASP A 302 32.94 -4.77 -21.60
N GLY A 303 33.82 -5.07 -22.56
CA GLY A 303 34.95 -4.20 -22.92
C GLY A 303 35.81 -3.88 -21.69
N ASP A 304 35.93 -2.61 -21.34
CA ASP A 304 36.65 -2.14 -20.15
C ASP A 304 35.75 -1.84 -18.94
N ILE A 305 34.45 -2.11 -19.06
CA ILE A 305 33.49 -1.79 -18.02
C ILE A 305 33.17 -3.04 -17.20
N TRP A 306 33.62 -3.04 -15.95
CA TRP A 306 33.16 -3.99 -14.95
C TRP A 306 31.78 -3.62 -14.44
N PHE A 307 30.94 -4.61 -14.13
CA PHE A 307 29.59 -4.38 -13.61
C PHE A 307 29.08 -5.53 -12.73
N PHE A 308 28.11 -5.20 -11.88
CA PHE A 308 27.25 -6.18 -11.20
C PHE A 308 26.04 -6.50 -12.10
N GLU A 309 25.82 -7.79 -12.38
CA GLU A 309 24.60 -8.28 -13.02
C GLU A 309 23.59 -8.73 -11.96
N LEU A 310 22.66 -7.85 -11.59
CA LEU A 310 21.64 -8.12 -10.59
C LEU A 310 20.42 -8.78 -11.24
N VAL A 311 20.17 -10.04 -10.88
CA VAL A 311 19.02 -10.81 -11.37
C VAL A 311 17.97 -10.89 -10.26
N LYS A 312 16.77 -10.35 -10.51
CA LYS A 312 15.64 -10.52 -9.60
C LYS A 312 14.95 -11.84 -9.89
N ALA A 313 14.69 -12.64 -8.86
CA ALA A 313 14.21 -14.03 -8.91
C ALA A 313 12.85 -14.28 -9.59
N LYS A 314 12.28 -13.34 -10.36
CA LYS A 314 10.90 -13.50 -10.80
C LYS A 314 10.41 -12.91 -12.10
N ASN A 315 11.19 -12.11 -12.83
CA ASN A 315 10.84 -11.69 -14.19
C ASN A 315 12.14 -11.41 -14.94
N SER A 316 12.25 -11.89 -16.19
CA SER A 316 13.34 -11.56 -17.12
C SER A 316 13.51 -10.04 -17.30
N ASN A 317 12.42 -9.28 -17.17
CA ASN A 317 12.39 -7.81 -17.21
C ASN A 317 12.94 -7.13 -15.93
N SER A 318 13.62 -7.85 -15.04
CA SER A 318 14.23 -7.29 -13.82
C SER A 318 15.72 -7.61 -13.70
N LEU A 319 16.39 -7.79 -14.84
CA LEU A 319 17.85 -7.82 -14.93
C LEU A 319 18.37 -6.38 -14.94
N ARG A 320 19.34 -6.08 -14.09
CA ARG A 320 19.96 -4.76 -14.02
C ARG A 320 21.47 -4.89 -13.98
N ARG A 321 22.14 -4.27 -14.94
CA ARG A 321 23.60 -4.14 -14.98
C ARG A 321 24.01 -2.82 -14.35
N ILE A 322 24.78 -2.89 -13.26
CA ILE A 322 25.29 -1.70 -12.56
C ILE A 322 26.80 -1.65 -12.77
N PRO A 323 27.33 -0.71 -13.57
CA PRO A 323 28.76 -0.53 -13.72
C PRO A 323 29.45 -0.28 -12.38
N LEU A 324 30.69 -0.75 -12.23
CA LEU A 324 31.51 -0.43 -11.07
C LEU A 324 32.05 1.00 -11.22
N HIS A 325 31.91 1.78 -10.16
CA HIS A 325 32.54 3.08 -10.05
C HIS A 325 34.06 2.96 -10.18
N ALA A 326 34.72 3.97 -10.77
CA ALA A 326 36.19 3.99 -10.91
C ALA A 326 36.92 3.70 -9.58
N THR A 327 36.48 4.34 -8.49
CA THR A 327 37.05 4.10 -7.15
C THR A 327 36.94 2.64 -6.70
N ILE A 328 35.89 1.89 -7.08
CA ILE A 328 35.78 0.46 -6.74
C ILE A 328 36.81 -0.35 -7.54
N VAL A 329 37.00 -0.02 -8.81
CA VAL A 329 37.97 -0.70 -9.68
C VAL A 329 39.39 -0.49 -9.17
N GLU A 330 39.69 0.72 -8.69
CA GLU A 330 41.01 1.13 -8.17
C GLU A 330 41.29 0.64 -6.73
N SER A 331 40.26 0.26 -5.97
CA SER A 331 40.41 -0.06 -4.53
C SER A 331 40.92 -1.48 -4.24
N GLY A 332 41.37 -2.24 -5.24
CA GLY A 332 41.74 -3.66 -5.03
C GLY A 332 40.56 -4.62 -4.84
N PHE A 333 39.31 -4.17 -4.99
CA PHE A 333 38.12 -5.03 -4.91
C PHE A 333 38.16 -6.18 -5.93
N LEU A 334 38.61 -5.90 -7.16
CA LEU A 334 38.73 -6.93 -8.20
C LEU A 334 39.77 -8.00 -7.84
N ALA A 335 40.86 -7.62 -7.16
CA ALA A 335 41.84 -8.60 -6.66
C ALA A 335 41.23 -9.51 -5.58
N TYR A 336 40.38 -8.96 -4.70
CA TYR A 336 39.60 -9.76 -3.76
C TYR A 336 38.64 -10.71 -4.49
N VAL A 337 37.96 -10.27 -5.54
CA VAL A 337 37.06 -11.11 -6.34
C VAL A 337 37.81 -12.29 -6.94
N GLU A 338 38.96 -12.04 -7.58
CA GLU A 338 39.75 -13.10 -8.21
C GLU A 338 40.33 -14.08 -7.18
N LYS A 339 40.83 -13.58 -6.04
CA LYS A 339 41.25 -14.45 -4.92
C LYS A 339 40.11 -15.32 -4.40
N THR A 340 38.90 -14.78 -4.32
CA THR A 340 37.71 -15.51 -3.85
C THR A 340 37.24 -16.54 -4.88
N LYS A 341 37.36 -16.25 -6.19
CA LYS A 341 37.11 -17.25 -7.24
C LYS A 341 38.13 -18.39 -7.18
N ALA A 342 39.41 -18.06 -7.00
CA ALA A 342 40.48 -19.05 -6.92
C ALA A 342 40.36 -20.01 -5.72
N SER A 343 39.65 -19.64 -4.66
CA SER A 343 39.38 -20.54 -3.53
C SER A 343 38.24 -21.54 -3.79
N GLY A 344 37.60 -21.49 -4.96
CA GLY A 344 36.47 -22.35 -5.31
C GLY A 344 35.13 -21.90 -4.71
N ALA A 345 35.07 -20.70 -4.13
CA ALA A 345 33.82 -20.15 -3.64
C ALA A 345 32.88 -19.80 -4.80
N THR A 346 31.57 -19.80 -4.54
CA THR A 346 30.54 -19.41 -5.53
C THR A 346 29.91 -18.05 -5.21
N GLN A 347 29.90 -17.67 -3.93
CA GLN A 347 29.37 -16.41 -3.42
C GLN A 347 30.48 -15.37 -3.29
N LEU A 348 30.17 -14.09 -3.52
CA LEU A 348 31.14 -13.00 -3.35
C LEU A 348 31.63 -12.91 -1.91
N PHE A 349 30.75 -13.15 -0.93
CA PHE A 349 31.08 -13.14 0.51
C PHE A 349 30.73 -14.49 1.16
N PRO A 350 31.58 -15.52 1.04
CA PRO A 350 31.28 -16.89 1.48
C PRO A 350 30.99 -17.05 2.98
N GLU A 351 31.50 -16.10 3.78
CA GLU A 351 31.32 -16.05 5.23
C GLU A 351 29.93 -15.54 5.65
N LEU A 352 29.21 -14.83 4.78
CA LEU A 352 27.85 -14.39 5.05
C LEU A 352 26.89 -15.56 4.89
N LYS A 353 26.17 -15.88 5.97
CA LYS A 353 25.16 -16.94 5.97
C LYS A 353 23.76 -16.34 5.90
N PRO A 354 22.88 -16.82 5.00
CA PRO A 354 21.52 -16.31 4.93
C PRO A 354 20.73 -16.75 6.17
N GLY A 355 19.97 -15.82 6.74
CA GLY A 355 18.92 -16.14 7.71
C GLY A 355 17.55 -16.22 7.04
N LYS A 356 16.49 -16.36 7.85
CA LYS A 356 15.08 -16.33 7.38
C LYS A 356 14.74 -15.13 6.48
N ASN A 357 15.47 -14.01 6.64
CA ASN A 357 15.22 -12.74 5.97
C ASN A 357 16.32 -12.35 4.96
N GLY A 358 17.20 -13.28 4.58
CA GLY A 358 18.33 -13.01 3.68
C GLY A 358 19.67 -12.81 4.41
N TYR A 359 20.66 -12.25 3.70
CA TYR A 359 22.05 -12.09 4.14
C TYR A 359 22.27 -10.81 4.97
N GLY A 360 21.43 -9.79 4.82
CA GLY A 360 21.69 -8.46 5.37
C GLY A 360 21.53 -8.28 6.90
N LYS A 361 20.92 -9.24 7.62
CA LYS A 361 20.59 -9.06 9.06
C LYS A 361 21.83 -8.81 9.92
N ASN A 362 22.83 -9.67 9.82
CA ASN A 362 24.04 -9.58 10.65
C ASN A 362 24.91 -8.40 10.25
N VAL A 363 24.96 -8.09 8.95
CA VAL A 363 25.65 -6.90 8.42
C VAL A 363 25.05 -5.62 9.00
N THR A 364 23.72 -5.50 8.96
CA THR A 364 23.01 -4.31 9.49
C THR A 364 23.23 -4.16 10.99
N ARG A 365 23.15 -5.26 11.76
CA ARG A 365 23.40 -5.23 13.20
C ARG A 365 24.82 -4.76 13.51
N ARG A 366 25.82 -5.43 12.94
CA ARG A 366 27.23 -5.11 13.19
C ARG A 366 27.58 -3.69 12.77
N PHE A 367 27.02 -3.21 11.66
CA PHE A 367 27.22 -1.84 11.23
C PHE A 367 26.51 -0.83 12.14
N GLY A 368 25.33 -1.16 12.69
CA GLY A 368 24.65 -0.36 13.71
C GLY A 368 25.50 -0.22 14.97
N ASP A 369 26.00 -1.34 15.50
CA ASP A 369 26.90 -1.36 16.66
C ASP A 369 28.15 -0.48 16.39
N TYR A 370 28.68 -0.49 15.16
CA TYR A 370 29.79 0.38 14.77
C TYR A 370 29.42 1.87 14.70
N LEU A 371 28.22 2.23 14.24
CA LEU A 371 27.78 3.62 14.27
C LEU A 371 27.64 4.13 15.72
N ASP A 372 27.19 3.27 16.64
CA ASP A 372 27.13 3.58 18.07
C ASP A 372 28.54 3.78 18.65
N ASP A 373 29.50 2.90 18.33
CA ASP A 373 30.92 3.04 18.70
C ASP A 373 31.49 4.40 18.23
N LEU A 374 31.05 4.89 17.06
CA LEU A 374 31.46 6.18 16.48
C LEU A 374 30.62 7.38 16.95
N SER A 375 29.68 7.18 17.89
CA SER A 375 28.75 8.22 18.36
C SER A 375 27.86 8.84 17.27
N ILE A 376 27.56 8.10 16.20
CA ILE A 376 26.61 8.51 15.16
C ILE A 376 25.21 7.98 15.52
N THR A 377 24.49 8.72 16.36
CA THR A 377 23.29 8.23 17.07
C THR A 377 21.93 8.67 16.48
N ASP A 378 21.89 9.39 15.35
CA ASP A 378 20.62 9.72 14.68
C ASP A 378 19.98 8.41 14.17
N ASP A 379 18.82 8.04 14.72
CA ASP A 379 18.11 6.78 14.44
C ASP A 379 17.69 6.58 12.97
N ARG A 380 17.81 7.63 12.15
CA ARG A 380 17.60 7.58 10.69
C ARG A 380 18.87 7.34 9.90
N LYS A 381 20.04 7.29 10.55
CA LYS A 381 21.32 6.91 9.95
C LYS A 381 21.56 5.43 10.22
N VAL A 382 21.41 4.62 9.17
CA VAL A 382 21.56 3.16 9.22
C VAL A 382 22.32 2.69 7.99
N PHE A 383 22.52 1.38 7.80
CA PHE A 383 23.19 0.88 6.59
C PHE A 383 22.56 1.41 5.29
N HIS A 384 21.23 1.51 5.21
CA HIS A 384 20.54 2.03 4.03
C HIS A 384 20.83 3.52 3.74
N SER A 385 21.38 4.26 4.71
CA SER A 385 21.80 5.64 4.53
C SER A 385 22.90 5.79 3.48
N PHE A 386 23.73 4.77 3.22
CA PHE A 386 24.68 4.81 2.09
C PHE A 386 23.99 5.01 0.75
N ARG A 387 22.88 4.30 0.52
CA ARG A 387 22.07 4.48 -0.68
C ARG A 387 21.44 5.87 -0.73
N HIS A 388 20.95 6.38 0.40
CA HIS A 388 20.42 7.75 0.47
C HIS A 388 21.51 8.78 0.18
N THR A 389 22.74 8.57 0.66
CA THR A 389 23.90 9.40 0.34
C THR A 389 24.19 9.38 -1.15
N PHE A 390 24.25 8.20 -1.77
CA PHE A 390 24.45 8.05 -3.22
C PHE A 390 23.38 8.81 -4.01
N ILE A 391 22.09 8.51 -3.75
CA ILE A 391 20.97 9.14 -4.46
C ILE A 391 20.96 10.66 -4.27
N ALA A 392 21.15 11.12 -3.02
CA ALA A 392 21.16 12.56 -2.71
C ALA A 392 22.32 13.27 -3.41
N ARG A 393 23.52 12.68 -3.42
CA ARG A 393 24.70 13.25 -4.05
C ARG A 393 24.56 13.30 -5.57
N MET A 394 24.12 12.20 -6.19
CA MET A 394 23.87 12.15 -7.64
C MET A 394 22.78 13.13 -8.07
N SER A 395 21.73 13.29 -7.26
CA SER A 395 20.70 14.31 -7.50
C SER A 395 21.27 15.73 -7.41
N ALA A 396 22.12 16.01 -6.42
CA ALA A 396 22.81 17.30 -6.29
C ALA A 396 23.79 17.57 -7.45
N ARG A 397 24.27 16.52 -8.12
CA ARG A 397 25.06 16.59 -9.35
C ARG A 397 24.21 16.73 -10.62
N ASN A 398 22.91 16.96 -10.48
CA ASN A 398 21.94 17.06 -11.57
C ASN A 398 21.89 15.83 -12.48
N VAL A 399 22.18 14.64 -11.93
CA VAL A 399 22.05 13.39 -12.68
C VAL A 399 20.59 13.17 -13.04
N HIS A 400 20.32 12.88 -14.31
CA HIS A 400 18.98 12.69 -14.79
C HIS A 400 18.27 11.55 -14.01
N PRO A 401 17.06 11.76 -13.47
CA PRO A 401 16.38 10.78 -12.63
C PRO A 401 16.27 9.39 -13.26
N ALA A 402 16.05 9.32 -14.57
CA ALA A 402 16.07 8.06 -15.34
C ALA A 402 17.35 7.23 -15.16
N MET A 403 18.51 7.89 -15.29
CA MET A 403 19.81 7.22 -15.19
C MET A 403 20.04 6.75 -13.76
N LEU A 404 19.70 7.59 -12.78
CA LEU A 404 19.79 7.24 -11.38
C LEU A 404 18.88 6.04 -11.05
N MET A 405 17.67 5.99 -11.63
CA MET A 405 16.72 4.89 -11.48
C MET A 405 17.20 3.59 -12.09
N ALA A 406 17.85 3.65 -13.26
CA ALA A 406 18.49 2.51 -13.89
C ALA A 406 19.62 1.95 -13.02
N LEU A 407 20.39 2.81 -12.35
CA LEU A 407 21.45 2.40 -11.42
C LEU A 407 20.89 1.82 -10.11
N VAL A 408 20.00 2.52 -9.42
CA VAL A 408 19.58 2.15 -8.05
C VAL A 408 18.35 1.24 -8.00
N GLY A 409 17.58 1.11 -9.07
CA GLY A 409 16.41 0.23 -9.14
C GLY A 409 15.26 0.76 -8.29
N HIS A 410 14.29 1.40 -8.95
CA HIS A 410 13.06 2.05 -8.44
C HIS A 410 13.19 2.82 -7.12
N TYR A 411 13.12 4.15 -7.23
CA TYR A 411 12.84 5.13 -6.17
C TYR A 411 11.33 5.19 -5.92
N ASP A 412 10.92 5.36 -4.65
CA ASP A 412 9.51 5.45 -4.28
C ASP A 412 8.92 6.79 -4.75
N GLN A 413 8.00 6.70 -5.70
CA GLN A 413 7.48 7.81 -6.50
C GLN A 413 6.27 8.45 -5.83
N ALA A 414 6.51 9.41 -4.93
CA ALA A 414 5.40 10.14 -4.32
C ALA A 414 4.85 11.28 -5.21
N LYS A 415 5.54 11.68 -6.29
CA LYS A 415 5.17 12.89 -7.07
C LYS A 415 5.29 12.78 -8.60
N VAL A 416 5.96 11.78 -9.14
CA VAL A 416 6.05 11.55 -10.60
C VAL A 416 5.93 10.06 -10.86
N ASP A 417 4.85 9.66 -11.54
CA ASP A 417 4.59 8.27 -11.90
C ASP A 417 5.41 7.89 -13.15
N PHE A 418 6.66 7.48 -12.89
CA PHE A 418 7.53 6.90 -13.90
C PHE A 418 7.22 5.43 -14.19
N SER A 419 6.15 4.86 -13.59
CA SER A 419 5.56 3.59 -14.03
C SER A 419 4.48 3.78 -15.09
N SER A 420 4.19 5.03 -15.47
CA SER A 420 3.32 5.31 -16.60
C SER A 420 3.88 4.66 -17.88
N PRO A 421 3.03 4.08 -18.75
CA PRO A 421 3.45 3.54 -20.04
C PRO A 421 4.25 4.55 -20.87
N HIS A 422 4.02 5.85 -20.67
CA HIS A 422 4.77 6.93 -21.30
C HIS A 422 6.24 7.00 -20.84
N PHE A 423 6.58 6.61 -19.62
CA PHE A 423 8.00 6.54 -19.20
C PHE A 423 8.65 5.22 -19.62
N THR A 424 7.89 4.12 -19.56
CA THR A 424 8.35 2.77 -19.97
C THR A 424 8.59 2.66 -21.47
N ASN A 425 7.77 3.32 -22.30
CA ASN A 425 7.86 3.21 -23.76
C ASN A 425 8.91 4.15 -24.40
N TYR A 426 9.28 5.24 -23.73
CA TYR A 426 10.18 6.26 -24.27
C TYR A 426 11.58 6.26 -23.64
N GLN A 427 11.82 5.44 -22.61
CA GLN A 427 13.17 5.16 -22.14
C GLN A 427 13.64 3.82 -22.68
N HIS A 428 14.41 3.87 -23.76
CA HIS A 428 15.19 2.73 -24.21
C HIS A 428 16.17 2.27 -23.12
N ASP A 429 16.54 0.99 -23.19
CA ASP A 429 17.58 0.41 -22.35
C ASP A 429 18.83 1.29 -22.41
N LYS A 430 19.31 1.67 -21.22
CA LYS A 430 20.51 2.49 -21.08
C LYS A 430 21.72 1.63 -21.36
N THR A 431 22.59 2.09 -22.25
CA THR A 431 23.81 1.35 -22.55
C THR A 431 24.71 1.31 -21.31
N LEU A 432 25.53 0.28 -21.21
CA LEU A 432 26.46 0.14 -20.09
C LEU A 432 27.45 1.31 -20.02
N ALA A 433 27.85 1.86 -21.18
CA ALA A 433 28.71 3.03 -21.29
C ALA A 433 28.05 4.30 -20.71
N GLU A 434 26.78 4.57 -21.03
CA GLU A 434 26.05 5.72 -20.46
C GLU A 434 25.86 5.56 -18.94
N LEU A 435 25.57 4.35 -18.48
CA LEU A 435 25.48 4.05 -17.05
C LEU A 435 26.82 4.22 -16.34
N LYS A 436 27.94 3.85 -16.99
CA LYS A 436 29.29 4.00 -16.44
C LYS A 436 29.66 5.48 -16.34
N ALA A 437 29.48 6.23 -17.42
CA ALA A 437 29.69 7.68 -17.41
C ALA A 437 28.83 8.36 -16.35
N THR A 438 27.61 7.88 -16.13
CA THR A 438 26.74 8.39 -15.06
C THR A 438 27.28 8.04 -13.68
N ILE A 439 27.59 6.77 -13.39
CA ILE A 439 27.97 6.35 -12.05
C ILE A 439 29.24 7.07 -11.59
N ASP A 440 30.19 7.31 -12.51
CA ASP A 440 31.45 8.00 -12.25
C ASP A 440 31.30 9.50 -11.95
N LEU A 441 30.11 10.07 -12.09
CA LEU A 441 29.82 11.42 -11.57
C LEU A 441 29.79 11.44 -10.03
N PHE A 442 29.70 10.29 -9.37
CA PHE A 442 29.75 10.21 -7.92
C PHE A 442 31.15 10.57 -7.40
N ASP A 443 31.26 11.69 -6.70
CA ASP A 443 32.53 12.37 -6.44
C ASP A 443 32.90 12.45 -4.94
N ILE A 444 32.29 11.61 -4.11
CA ILE A 444 32.70 11.52 -2.70
C ILE A 444 33.98 10.71 -2.63
N GLN A 445 35.03 11.31 -2.08
CA GLN A 445 36.28 10.63 -1.76
C GLN A 445 36.30 10.24 -0.28
N LEU A 446 36.78 9.03 0.02
CA LEU A 446 36.92 8.52 1.37
C LEU A 446 38.37 8.64 1.85
N PRO A 447 38.62 8.78 3.17
CA PRO A 447 39.98 8.82 3.69
C PRO A 447 40.68 7.45 3.69
N LEU A 448 39.93 6.36 3.51
CA LEU A 448 40.46 4.99 3.44
C LEU A 448 40.73 4.59 1.98
N SER A 449 41.95 4.09 1.75
CA SER A 449 42.31 3.24 0.60
C SER A 449 42.23 1.76 1.01
N PHE A 450 41.69 0.90 0.15
CA PHE A 450 41.53 -0.52 0.42
C PHE A 450 42.69 -1.37 -0.09
#